data_AF-A0A7C1UIN9-F1
#
_entry.id   AF-A0A7C1UIN9-F1
#
_cell.length_a   1.000
_cell.length_b   1.000
_cell.length_c   1.000
_cell.angle_alpha   90.00
_cell.angle_beta   90.00
_cell.angle_gamma   90.00
#
_symmetry.space_group_name_H-M   'P 1'
#
loop_
_entity.id
_entity.type
_entity.pdbx_description
1 polymer ?
#
loop_
_entity_poly.entity_id
_entity_poly.type
_entity_poly.pdbx_seq_one_letter_code
_entity_poly.pdbx_strand_id
1 'polypeptide(L)'
;MTPPMKSTRKGKKPIRGSSDTKAAELSFADNNLALQLFGPHHSHLVLIERAHNVTIHARGNEVTVIGVKRDVEEVRTVLSGLYARLKKGFPVGVEEIEAVLR
;
A
#
# COMPACT_ATOMS: atom_id res chain seq x y z
N MET A 1 39.83 16.61 12.67
CA MET A 1 38.90 15.85 13.52
C MET A 1 37.49 16.36 13.27
N THR A 2 36.68 15.62 12.51
CA THR A 2 35.25 15.89 12.30
C THR A 2 34.44 14.70 12.80
N PRO A 3 33.66 14.85 13.88
CA PRO A 3 32.61 13.91 14.25
C PRO A 3 31.22 14.59 14.17
N PRO A 4 30.09 13.85 14.23
CA PRO A 4 29.65 12.81 13.29
C PRO A 4 28.18 12.99 12.83
N MET A 5 27.74 12.11 11.90
CA MET A 5 26.40 11.97 11.33
C MET A 5 25.26 11.88 12.37
N LYS A 6 24.15 12.60 12.10
CA LYS A 6 22.82 12.30 12.66
C LYS A 6 21.78 12.33 11.53
N SER A 7 21.56 11.18 10.91
CA SER A 7 20.39 10.94 10.07
C SER A 7 19.33 10.23 10.90
N THR A 8 18.53 11.00 11.64
CA THR A 8 17.32 10.49 12.30
C THR A 8 16.20 10.36 11.27
N ARG A 9 16.08 9.21 10.60
CA ARG A 9 14.81 8.84 9.95
C ARG A 9 13.88 8.26 11.02
N LYS A 10 12.88 9.06 11.39
CA LYS A 10 11.76 8.69 12.25
C LYS A 10 10.98 7.53 11.61
N GLY A 11 11.21 6.30 12.07
CA GLY A 11 10.21 5.24 12.00
C GLY A 11 9.42 5.26 13.30
N LYS A 12 8.19 5.77 13.28
CA LYS A 12 7.29 5.75 14.44
C LYS A 12 7.05 4.30 14.85
N LYS A 13 7.48 3.95 16.07
CA LYS A 13 7.17 2.70 16.76
C LYS A 13 5.71 2.79 17.24
N PRO A 14 4.76 1.96 16.75
CA PRO A 14 3.43 1.98 17.31
C PRO A 14 3.48 1.39 18.72
N ILE A 15 2.67 2.03 19.55
CA ILE A 15 2.64 1.96 21.00
C ILE A 15 1.84 0.71 21.38
N ARG A 16 2.27 0.05 22.44
CA ARG A 16 1.69 -1.18 22.99
C ARG A 16 0.24 -0.92 23.43
N GLY A 17 -0.72 -1.50 22.72
CA GLY A 17 -2.13 -1.52 23.07
C GLY A 17 -2.81 -2.67 22.35
N SER A 18 -3.50 -3.53 23.09
CA SER A 18 -4.27 -4.66 22.56
C SER A 18 -5.43 -4.12 21.72
N SER A 19 -5.23 -4.06 20.41
CA SER A 19 -6.27 -3.96 19.39
C SER A 19 -5.59 -4.32 18.07
N ASP A 20 -6.00 -5.42 17.43
CA ASP A 20 -5.34 -6.07 16.29
C ASP A 20 -5.27 -5.23 14.99
N THR A 21 -5.55 -3.93 15.10
CA THR A 21 -5.57 -2.94 14.03
C THR A 21 -4.18 -2.34 13.84
N LYS A 22 -3.64 -2.47 12.63
CA LYS A 22 -2.34 -1.96 12.19
C LYS A 22 -2.56 -0.98 11.04
N ALA A 23 -1.67 -0.01 10.92
CA ALA A 23 -1.58 0.86 9.75
C ALA A 23 -0.26 0.60 9.03
N ALA A 24 -0.28 0.53 7.71
CA ALA A 24 0.89 0.44 6.85
C ALA A 24 0.85 1.56 5.82
N GLU A 25 1.97 2.25 5.67
CA GLU A 25 2.18 3.29 4.67
C GLU A 25 3.05 2.71 3.55
N LEU A 26 2.58 2.82 2.31
CA LEU A 26 3.28 2.42 1.09
C LEU A 26 3.51 3.65 0.23
N SER A 27 4.74 3.83 -0.24
CA SER A 27 5.10 4.92 -1.15
C SER A 27 5.58 4.32 -2.47
N PHE A 28 4.97 4.72 -3.58
CA PHE A 28 5.35 4.27 -4.92
C PHE A 28 6.32 5.27 -5.55
N ALA A 29 7.39 4.77 -6.18
CA ALA A 29 8.40 5.63 -6.79
C ALA A 29 7.88 6.36 -8.04
N ASP A 30 7.07 5.67 -8.83
CA ASP A 30 6.52 6.18 -10.09
C ASP A 30 5.07 6.62 -9.90
N ASN A 31 4.79 7.92 -9.97
CA ASN A 31 3.44 8.46 -9.84
C ASN A 31 2.50 7.93 -10.94
N ASN A 32 2.99 7.76 -12.17
CA ASN A 32 2.17 7.26 -13.27
C ASN A 32 1.73 5.80 -13.04
N LEU A 33 2.63 4.94 -12.56
CA LEU A 33 2.29 3.56 -12.21
C LEU A 33 1.39 3.50 -10.98
N ALA A 34 1.58 4.39 -10.00
CA ALA A 34 0.70 4.50 -8.84
C ALA A 34 -0.74 4.86 -9.24
N LEU A 35 -0.90 5.85 -10.13
CA LEU A 35 -2.22 6.23 -10.67
C LEU A 35 -2.88 5.07 -11.44
N GLN A 36 -2.10 4.34 -12.25
CA GLN A 36 -2.60 3.14 -12.93
C GLN A 36 -3.00 2.04 -11.94
N LEU A 37 -2.23 1.84 -10.88
CA LEU A 37 -2.51 0.87 -9.83
C LEU A 37 -3.81 1.20 -9.08
N PHE A 38 -4.05 2.47 -8.75
CA PHE A 38 -5.27 2.89 -8.05
C PHE A 38 -6.50 2.88 -8.96
N GLY A 39 -6.27 2.96 -10.27
CA GLY A 39 -7.31 3.01 -11.27
C GLY A 39 -8.07 4.35 -11.27
N PRO A 40 -9.01 4.50 -12.20
CA PRO A 40 -9.84 5.71 -12.28
C PRO A 40 -10.61 5.89 -10.98
N HIS A 41 -10.56 7.10 -10.41
CA HIS A 41 -11.26 7.46 -9.17
C HIS A 41 -11.01 6.52 -7.97
N HIS A 42 -9.83 5.88 -7.90
CA HIS A 42 -9.50 4.91 -6.86
C HIS A 42 -10.38 3.65 -6.85
N SER A 43 -11.06 3.32 -7.95
CA SER A 43 -11.92 2.13 -8.02
C SER A 43 -11.21 0.84 -7.62
N HIS A 44 -9.92 0.69 -7.95
CA HIS A 44 -9.13 -0.48 -7.59
C HIS A 44 -8.93 -0.59 -6.07
N LEU A 45 -8.67 0.54 -5.41
CA LEU A 45 -8.49 0.56 -3.95
C LEU A 45 -9.79 0.22 -3.23
N VAL A 46 -10.93 0.71 -3.73
CA VAL A 46 -12.25 0.40 -3.18
C VAL A 46 -12.55 -1.11 -3.26
N LEU A 47 -12.15 -1.78 -4.35
CA LEU A 47 -12.32 -3.24 -4.47
C LEU A 47 -11.49 -4.00 -3.44
N ILE A 48 -10.21 -3.62 -3.28
CA ILE A 48 -9.30 -4.25 -2.31
C ILE A 48 -9.79 -4.02 -0.87
N GLU A 49 -10.23 -2.79 -0.56
CA GLU A 49 -10.83 -2.41 0.72
C GLU A 49 -12.05 -3.27 1.05
N ARG A 50 -12.96 -3.48 0.07
CA ARG A 50 -14.15 -4.32 0.25
C ARG A 50 -13.82 -5.80 0.42
N ALA A 51 -12.80 -6.30 -0.28
CA ALA A 51 -12.39 -7.70 -0.20
C ALA A 51 -11.72 -8.05 1.14
N HIS A 52 -10.88 -7.16 1.67
CA HIS A 52 -10.10 -7.40 2.89
C HIS A 52 -10.64 -6.70 4.15
N ASN A 53 -11.77 -5.98 4.03
CA ASN A 53 -12.37 -5.22 5.14
C ASN A 53 -11.36 -4.26 5.80
N VAL A 54 -10.55 -3.59 4.98
CA VAL A 54 -9.53 -2.62 5.43
C VAL A 54 -9.80 -1.26 4.83
N THR A 55 -9.43 -0.19 5.52
CA THR A 55 -9.52 1.17 4.99
C THR A 55 -8.27 1.54 4.21
N ILE A 56 -8.41 1.99 2.97
CA ILE A 56 -7.28 2.41 2.13
C ILE A 56 -7.41 3.89 1.75
N HIS A 57 -6.40 4.68 2.09
CA HIS A 57 -6.28 6.08 1.72
C HIS A 57 -5.13 6.29 0.75
N ALA A 58 -5.41 6.74 -0.47
CA ALA A 58 -4.39 7.19 -1.41
C ALA A 58 -4.28 8.72 -1.42
N ARG A 59 -3.04 9.22 -1.36
CA ARG A 59 -2.68 10.62 -1.56
C ARG A 59 -1.46 10.70 -2.47
N GLY A 60 -1.66 11.13 -3.72
CA GLY A 60 -0.57 11.22 -4.69
C GLY A 60 0.00 9.84 -5.02
N ASN A 61 1.26 9.59 -4.65
CA ASN A 61 1.94 8.30 -4.78
C ASN A 61 2.04 7.52 -3.46
N GLU A 62 1.42 8.02 -2.40
CA GLU A 62 1.42 7.39 -1.08
C GLU A 62 0.06 6.76 -0.79
N VAL A 63 0.08 5.58 -0.19
CA VAL A 63 -1.10 4.82 0.22
C VAL A 63 -0.96 4.42 1.67
N THR A 64 -2.01 4.67 2.44
CA THR A 64 -2.12 4.24 3.82
C THR A 64 -3.20 3.19 3.91
N VAL A 65 -2.84 1.99 4.36
CA VAL A 65 -3.75 0.87 4.59
C VAL A 65 -3.93 0.70 6.09
N ILE A 66 -5.17 0.69 6.57
CA ILE A 66 -5.52 0.64 7.99
C ILE A 66 -6.51 -0.51 8.17
N GLY A 67 -6.20 -1.46 9.03
CA GLY A 67 -7.06 -2.62 9.23
C GLY A 67 -6.41 -3.67 10.11
N VAL A 68 -6.86 -4.91 10.05
CA VAL A 68 -6.26 -5.99 10.83
C VAL A 68 -4.84 -6.26 10.33
N LYS A 69 -3.90 -6.57 11.24
CA LYS A 69 -2.51 -6.87 10.87
C LYS A 69 -2.39 -7.86 9.69
N ARG A 70 -3.19 -8.92 9.68
CA ARG A 70 -3.18 -9.93 8.62
C ARG A 70 -3.57 -9.32 7.27
N ASP A 71 -4.74 -8.67 7.20
CA ASP A 71 -5.23 -8.04 5.97
C ASP A 71 -4.34 -6.91 5.46
N VAL A 72 -3.78 -6.10 6.36
CA VAL A 72 -2.82 -5.05 6.00
C VAL A 72 -1.57 -5.66 5.35
N GLU A 73 -1.08 -6.79 5.85
CA GLU A 73 0.07 -7.50 5.26
C GLU A 73 -0.26 -8.19 3.93
N GLU A 74 -1.50 -8.70 3.77
CA GLU A 74 -1.96 -9.23 2.49
C GLU A 74 -2.07 -8.10 1.45
N VAL A 75 -2.80 -7.03 1.77
CA VAL A 75 -2.99 -5.87 0.87
C VAL A 75 -1.67 -5.22 0.47
N ARG A 76 -0.70 -5.11 1.39
CA ARG A 76 0.64 -4.60 1.01
C ARG A 76 1.29 -5.47 -0.07
N THR A 77 1.11 -6.78 0.02
CA THR A 77 1.73 -7.77 -0.85
C THR A 77 1.05 -7.76 -2.22
N VAL A 78 -0.29 -7.67 -2.22
CA VAL A 78 -1.10 -7.45 -3.43
C VAL A 78 -0.65 -6.18 -4.15
N LEU A 79 -0.66 -5.03 -3.46
CA LEU A 79 -0.28 -3.74 -4.05
C LEU A 79 1.16 -3.73 -4.57
N SER A 80 2.10 -4.32 -3.83
CA SER A 80 3.50 -4.43 -4.26
C SER A 80 3.66 -5.33 -5.48
N GLY A 81 2.94 -6.45 -5.52
CA GLY A 81 2.95 -7.39 -6.65
C GLY A 81 2.35 -6.77 -7.92
N LEU A 82 1.20 -6.10 -7.79
CA LEU A 82 0.56 -5.38 -8.88
C LEU A 82 1.44 -4.23 -9.40
N TYR A 83 2.06 -3.46 -8.50
CA TYR A 83 3.03 -2.44 -8.90
C TYR A 83 4.22 -3.03 -9.66
N ALA A 84 4.76 -4.18 -9.23
CA ALA A 84 5.84 -4.86 -9.95
C ALA A 84 5.41 -5.33 -11.35
N ARG A 85 4.15 -5.74 -11.55
CA ARG A 85 3.59 -6.08 -12.87
C ARG A 85 3.48 -4.86 -13.78
N LEU A 86 2.94 -3.76 -13.25
CA LEU A 86 2.89 -2.47 -13.97
C LEU A 86 4.30 -2.02 -14.38
N LYS A 87 5.29 -2.18 -13.49
CA LYS A 87 6.69 -1.84 -13.75
C LYS A 87 7.32 -2.70 -14.85
N LYS A 88 6.81 -3.91 -15.08
CA LYS A 88 7.20 -4.79 -16.18
C LYS A 88 6.44 -4.49 -17.49
N GLY A 89 5.52 -3.53 -17.48
CA GLY A 89 4.69 -3.17 -18.64
C GLY A 89 3.42 -4.00 -18.80
N PHE A 90 3.03 -4.77 -17.78
CA PHE A 90 1.74 -5.49 -17.79
C PHE A 90 0.64 -4.58 -17.22
N PRO A 91 -0.48 -4.39 -17.95
CA PRO A 91 -1.59 -3.59 -17.46
C PRO A 91 -2.25 -4.27 -16.26
N VAL A 92 -2.47 -3.52 -15.18
CA VAL A 92 -3.25 -3.97 -14.02
C VAL A 92 -4.62 -3.34 -14.09
N GLY A 93 -5.63 -4.18 -14.35
CA GLY A 93 -7.04 -3.80 -14.31
C GLY A 93 -7.77 -4.47 -13.16
N VAL A 94 -9.08 -4.26 -13.12
CA VAL A 94 -10.01 -4.84 -12.13
C VAL A 94 -9.88 -6.37 -12.08
N GLU A 95 -9.83 -7.04 -13.24
CA GLU A 95 -9.71 -8.50 -13.32
C GLU A 95 -8.43 -9.04 -12.65
N GLU A 96 -7.32 -8.32 -12.79
CA GLU A 96 -6.05 -8.70 -12.19
C GLU A 96 -6.08 -8.50 -10.67
N ILE A 97 -6.74 -7.44 -10.21
CA ILE A 97 -6.94 -7.20 -8.78
C ILE A 97 -7.82 -8.32 -8.19
N GLU A 98 -8.94 -8.62 -8.82
CA GLU A 98 -9.83 -9.71 -8.39
C GLU A 98 -9.12 -11.08 -8.43
N ALA A 99 -8.27 -11.32 -9.42
CA ALA A 99 -7.49 -12.55 -9.52
C ALA A 99 -6.49 -12.72 -8.37
N VAL A 100 -5.90 -11.62 -7.87
CA VAL A 100 -4.95 -11.65 -6.75
C VAL A 100 -5.68 -11.65 -5.39
N LEU A 101 -6.92 -11.17 -5.33
CA LEU A 101 -7.77 -11.17 -4.13
C LEU A 101 -8.46 -12.52 -3.85
N ARG A 102 -8.46 -13.44 -4.83
CA ARG A 102 -9.13 -14.75 -4.76
C ARG A 102 -8.22 -15.84 -4.15
#